data_AF-A0A1B6CJD4-F1
#
_entry.id   AF-A0A1B6CJD4-F1
#
_cell.length_a   1.000
_cell.length_b   1.000
_cell.length_c   1.000
_cell.angle_alpha   90.00
_cell.angle_beta   90.00
_cell.angle_gamma   90.00
#
_symmetry.space_group_name_H-M   'P 1'
#
loop_
_entity.id
_entity.type
_entity.pdbx_description
1 polymer ?
#
loop_
_entity_poly.entity_id
_entity_poly.type
_entity_poly.pdbx_seq_one_letter_code
_entity_poly.pdbx_strand_id
1 'polypeptide(L)'
;RWLCCGSMVFSGIFSLLATVVPMGVPSATLAILGRFSVNISYNIGLQYAAELLPTVVRAQGVAFIHIMGYVASILSPFVVYLATINPILPLLVLGVLGIIGGVLALFLPETMDQELPQTMQDGEDFGKDQKFFDIPCVARTPEK
;
A
#
# COMPACT_ATOMS: atom_id res chain seq x y z
N ARG A 1 -6.79 5.84 -5.04
CA ARG A 1 -5.31 5.58 -5.02
C ARG A 1 -4.53 6.44 -4.01
N TRP A 2 -4.87 7.71 -3.88
CA TRP A 2 -4.17 8.70 -3.03
C TRP A 2 -4.03 8.30 -1.56
N LEU A 3 -5.09 7.74 -0.98
CA LEU A 3 -5.08 7.32 0.42
C LEU A 3 -4.06 6.20 0.67
N CYS A 4 -3.95 5.24 -0.24
CA CYS A 4 -2.98 4.14 -0.16
C CYS A 4 -1.54 4.67 -0.21
N CYS A 5 -1.25 5.54 -1.19
CA CYS A 5 0.04 6.21 -1.29
C CYS A 5 0.37 6.98 0.00
N GLY A 6 -0.57 7.81 0.47
CA GLY A 6 -0.40 8.60 1.70
C GLY A 6 -0.08 7.72 2.90
N SER A 7 -0.89 6.69 3.16
CA SER A 7 -0.70 5.82 4.33
C SER A 7 0.59 5.00 4.26
N MET A 8 1.03 4.54 3.08
CA MET A 8 2.32 3.86 2.91
C MET A 8 3.50 4.80 3.09
N VAL A 9 3.44 6.00 2.51
CA VAL A 9 4.50 7.01 2.67
C VAL A 9 4.59 7.46 4.13
N PHE A 10 3.47 7.71 4.80
CA PHE A 10 3.46 8.03 6.24
C PHE A 10 4.07 6.91 7.07
N SER A 11 3.74 5.65 6.77
CA SER A 11 4.36 4.52 7.45
C SER A 11 5.88 4.52 7.27
N GLY A 12 6.34 4.70 6.03
CA GLY A 12 7.76 4.70 5.72
C GLY A 12 8.51 5.85 6.41
N ILE A 13 7.92 7.05 6.42
CA ILE A 13 8.46 8.21 7.15
C ILE A 13 8.54 7.92 8.65
N PHE A 14 7.49 7.38 9.27
CA PHE A 14 7.54 7.04 10.70
C PHE A 14 8.59 5.98 11.01
N SER A 15 8.77 4.97 10.15
CA SER A 15 9.84 3.98 10.30
C SER A 15 11.23 4.61 10.17
N LEU A 16 11.44 5.55 9.24
CA LEU A 16 12.71 6.27 9.11
C LEU A 16 12.95 7.23 10.28
N LEU A 17 11.93 7.94 10.77
CA LEU A 17 12.05 8.81 11.95
C LEU A 17 12.36 7.99 13.21
N ALA A 18 11.84 6.77 13.33
CA ALA A 18 12.16 5.89 14.45
C ALA A 18 13.67 5.52 14.53
N THR A 19 14.43 5.73 13.45
CA THR A 19 15.89 5.47 13.41
C THR A 19 16.75 6.59 13.99
N VAL A 20 16.27 7.84 13.97
CA VAL A 20 17.02 9.01 14.46
C VAL A 20 16.74 9.31 15.93
N VAL A 21 15.69 8.69 16.47
CA VAL A 21 15.21 8.91 17.84
C VAL A 21 15.86 7.90 18.80
N PRO A 22 16.11 8.27 20.08
CA PRO A 22 16.66 7.35 21.06
C PRO A 22 15.82 6.07 21.22
N MET A 23 16.52 4.96 21.45
CA MET A 23 15.91 3.68 21.76
C MET A 23 15.07 3.80 23.04
N GLY A 24 13.82 3.33 22.99
CA GLY A 24 12.90 3.39 24.11
C GLY A 24 11.48 3.78 23.67
N VAL A 25 10.74 4.42 24.58
CA VAL A 25 9.35 4.84 24.35
C VAL A 25 9.18 5.67 23.06
N PRO A 26 10.04 6.67 22.77
CA PRO A 26 9.85 7.50 21.57
C PRO A 26 9.95 6.71 20.25
N SER A 27 11.00 5.88 20.09
CA SER A 27 11.14 5.02 18.90
C SER A 27 10.00 3.99 18.79
N ALA A 28 9.57 3.42 19.92
CA ALA A 28 8.44 2.48 19.94
C ALA A 28 7.12 3.14 19.52
N THR A 29 6.84 4.38 19.98
CA THR A 29 5.62 5.11 19.58
C THR A 29 5.59 5.38 18.08
N LEU A 30 6.72 5.79 17.49
CA LEU A 30 6.83 5.99 16.04
C LEU A 30 6.66 4.68 15.26
N ALA A 31 7.23 3.57 15.75
CA ALA A 31 7.04 2.26 15.14
C ALA A 31 5.57 1.80 15.18
N ILE A 32 4.85 2.08 16.27
CA ILE A 32 3.41 1.77 16.40
C ILE A 32 2.59 2.62 15.43
N LEU A 33 2.88 3.92 15.31
CA LEU A 33 2.24 4.79 14.32
C LEU A 33 2.49 4.30 12.90
N GLY A 34 3.73 3.92 12.59
CA GLY A 34 4.08 3.31 11.31
C GLY A 34 3.27 2.05 11.02
N ARG A 35 3.14 1.15 12.00
CA ARG A 35 2.32 -0.07 11.89
C ARG A 35 0.84 0.22 11.68
N PHE A 36 0.30 1.24 12.36
CA PHE A 36 -1.07 1.67 12.16
C PHE A 36 -1.30 2.14 10.72
N SER A 37 -0.39 2.96 10.18
CA SER A 37 -0.45 3.41 8.78
C SER A 37 -0.31 2.26 7.76
N VAL A 38 0.52 1.24 8.03
CA VAL A 38 0.55 0.03 7.18
C VAL A 38 -0.80 -0.69 7.19
N ASN A 39 -1.45 -0.84 8.35
CA ASN A 39 -2.73 -1.52 8.45
C ASN A 39 -3.82 -0.81 7.64
N ILE A 40 -3.83 0.52 7.63
CA ILE A 40 -4.72 1.29 6.75
C ILE A 40 -4.47 0.92 5.29
N SER A 41 -3.21 0.97 4.85
CA SER A 41 -2.80 0.63 3.48
C SER A 41 -3.18 -0.81 3.10
N TYR A 42 -3.03 -1.75 4.03
CA TYR A 42 -3.37 -3.16 3.83
C TYR A 42 -4.87 -3.36 3.59
N ASN A 43 -5.73 -2.73 4.39
CA ASN A 43 -7.18 -2.78 4.18
C ASN A 43 -7.58 -2.15 2.85
N ILE A 44 -6.96 -1.03 2.47
CA ILE A 44 -7.16 -0.42 1.16
C ILE A 44 -6.73 -1.39 0.04
N GLY A 45 -5.61 -2.08 0.19
CA GLY A 45 -5.14 -3.08 -0.78
C GLY A 45 -6.12 -4.25 -0.96
N LEU A 46 -6.74 -4.73 0.13
CA LEU A 46 -7.79 -5.76 0.07
C LEU A 46 -9.01 -5.28 -0.72
N GLN A 47 -9.44 -4.03 -0.48
CA GLN A 47 -10.54 -3.42 -1.23
C GLN A 47 -10.19 -3.28 -2.71
N TYR A 48 -8.99 -2.81 -3.01
CA TYR A 48 -8.47 -2.68 -4.38
C TYR A 48 -8.45 -4.01 -5.13
N ALA A 49 -8.10 -5.12 -4.46
CA ALA A 49 -8.15 -6.44 -5.07
C ALA A 49 -9.59 -6.82 -5.47
N ALA A 50 -10.60 -6.43 -4.70
CA ALA A 50 -12.00 -6.67 -5.05
C ALA A 50 -12.51 -5.78 -6.19
N GLU A 51 -11.99 -4.55 -6.29
CA GLU A 51 -12.43 -3.55 -7.26
C GLU A 51 -11.74 -3.65 -8.63
N LEU A 52 -10.45 -3.98 -8.66
CA LEU A 52 -9.67 -4.05 -9.90
C LEU A 52 -9.76 -5.41 -10.59
N LEU A 53 -9.85 -6.49 -9.82
CA LEU A 53 -9.81 -7.82 -10.41
C LEU A 53 -11.18 -8.18 -11.00
N PRO A 54 -11.25 -8.52 -12.30
CA PRO A 54 -12.51 -8.87 -12.95
C PRO A 54 -13.13 -10.11 -12.32
N THR A 55 -14.45 -10.10 -12.17
CA THR A 55 -15.18 -11.13 -11.40
C THR A 55 -14.84 -12.55 -11.85
N VAL A 56 -14.65 -12.76 -13.16
CA VAL A 56 -14.29 -14.07 -13.76
C VAL A 56 -12.96 -14.66 -13.27
N VAL A 57 -11.99 -13.84 -12.87
CA VAL A 57 -10.65 -14.28 -12.43
C VAL A 57 -10.26 -13.75 -11.05
N ARG A 58 -11.18 -13.05 -10.36
CA ARG A 58 -10.92 -12.43 -9.05
C ARG A 58 -10.33 -13.40 -8.04
N ALA A 59 -10.89 -14.60 -7.91
CA ALA A 59 -10.39 -15.61 -6.99
C ALA A 59 -8.93 -16.00 -7.28
N GLN A 60 -8.56 -16.13 -8.55
CA GLN A 60 -7.20 -16.48 -8.97
C GLN A 60 -6.23 -15.31 -8.74
N GLY A 61 -6.64 -14.08 -9.07
CA GLY A 61 -5.84 -12.88 -8.80
C GLY A 61 -5.59 -12.67 -7.30
N VAL A 62 -6.62 -12.86 -6.47
CA VAL A 62 -6.47 -12.79 -5.00
C VAL A 62 -5.56 -13.89 -4.47
N ALA A 63 -5.61 -15.11 -5.01
CA ALA A 63 -4.68 -16.18 -4.64
C ALA A 63 -3.24 -15.80 -4.98
N PHE A 64 -3.00 -15.19 -6.15
CA PHE A 64 -1.67 -14.71 -6.54
C PHE A 64 -1.13 -13.61 -5.61
N ILE A 65 -1.98 -12.65 -5.22
CA ILE A 65 -1.63 -11.61 -4.23
C ILE A 65 -1.17 -12.24 -2.91
N HIS A 66 -1.88 -13.26 -2.42
CA HIS A 66 -1.49 -13.97 -1.20
C HIS A 66 -0.18 -14.74 -1.34
N ILE A 67 0.07 -15.40 -2.47
CA ILE A 67 1.34 -16.07 -2.75
C ILE A 67 2.50 -15.07 -2.63
N MET A 68 2.36 -13.87 -3.20
CA MET A 68 3.36 -12.81 -3.04
C MET A 68 3.52 -12.36 -1.58
N GLY A 69 2.41 -12.29 -0.83
CA GLY A 69 2.44 -12.05 0.62
C GLY A 69 3.21 -13.12 1.41
N TYR A 70 3.11 -14.40 1.00
CA TYR A 70 3.90 -15.47 1.60
C TYR A 70 5.38 -15.36 1.26
N VAL A 71 5.73 -14.99 0.02
CA VAL A 71 7.12 -14.69 -0.34
C VAL A 71 7.70 -13.59 0.56
N ALA A 72 6.96 -12.49 0.75
CA ALA A 72 7.36 -11.44 1.68
C ALA A 72 7.49 -11.93 3.13
N SER A 73 6.61 -12.84 3.57
CA SER A 73 6.65 -13.44 4.91
C SER A 73 7.89 -14.32 5.11
N ILE A 74 8.31 -15.07 4.08
CA ILE A 74 9.54 -15.86 4.08
C ILE A 74 10.78 -14.95 4.16
N LEU A 75 10.73 -13.79 3.50
CA LEU A 75 11.83 -12.81 3.50
C LEU A 75 11.91 -11.97 4.79
N SER A 76 10.78 -11.75 5.47
CA SER A 76 10.66 -10.96 6.71
C SER A 76 11.71 -11.27 7.79
N PRO A 77 11.97 -12.53 8.19
CA PRO A 77 12.97 -12.83 9.21
C PRO A 77 14.39 -12.39 8.83
N PHE A 78 14.74 -12.33 7.53
CA PHE A 78 16.05 -11.83 7.08
C PHE A 78 16.18 -10.32 7.28
N VAL A 79 15.08 -9.57 7.10
CA VAL A 79 15.04 -8.13 7.40
C VAL A 79 15.24 -7.90 8.90
N VAL A 80 14.60 -8.70 9.75
CA VAL A 80 14.77 -8.61 11.21
C VAL A 80 16.18 -9.02 11.63
N TYR A 81 16.75 -10.06 11.00
CA TYR A 81 18.12 -10.52 11.27
C TYR A 81 19.17 -9.43 11.04
N LEU A 82 18.91 -8.49 10.13
CA LEU A 82 19.77 -7.33 9.88
C LEU A 82 20.02 -6.47 11.13
N ALA A 83 19.14 -6.55 12.14
CA ALA A 83 19.31 -5.90 13.44
C ALA A 83 20.57 -6.37 14.19
N THR A 84 21.06 -7.59 13.91
CA THR A 84 22.29 -8.13 14.52
C THR A 84 23.54 -7.42 14.04
N ILE A 85 23.51 -6.85 12.82
CA ILE A 85 24.60 -6.05 12.26
C ILE A 85 24.46 -4.60 12.72
N ASN A 86 23.26 -4.03 12.57
CA ASN A 86 22.94 -2.71 13.09
C ASN A 86 21.42 -2.61 13.36
N PRO A 87 21.01 -2.23 14.59
CA PRO A 87 19.60 -2.19 15.00
C PRO A 87 18.73 -1.24 14.17
N ILE A 88 19.32 -0.28 13.45
CA ILE A 88 18.63 0.69 12.60
C ILE A 88 18.20 0.08 11.25
N LEU A 89 18.96 -0.88 10.73
CA LEU A 89 18.79 -1.39 9.37
C LEU A 89 17.39 -1.97 9.06
N PRO A 90 16.73 -2.74 9.95
CA PRO A 90 15.39 -3.25 9.66
C PRO A 90 14.37 -2.13 9.41
N LEU A 91 14.40 -1.09 10.25
CA LEU A 91 13.50 0.06 10.12
C LEU A 91 13.80 0.88 8.87
N LEU A 92 15.08 1.00 8.49
CA LEU A 92 15.47 1.65 7.25
C LEU A 92 14.95 0.90 6.03
N VAL A 93 15.14 -0.43 5.97
CA VAL A 93 14.66 -1.27 4.87
C VAL A 93 13.13 -1.20 4.76
N LEU A 94 12.41 -1.36 5.88
CA LEU A 94 10.95 -1.27 5.89
C LEU A 94 10.47 0.13 5.50
N GLY A 95 11.17 1.17 5.94
CA GLY A 95 10.84 2.56 5.61
C GLY A 95 10.95 2.85 4.12
N VAL A 96 12.07 2.45 3.51
CA VAL A 96 12.31 2.63 2.06
C VAL A 96 11.32 1.81 1.23
N LEU A 97 11.08 0.54 1.59
CA LEU A 97 10.10 -0.31 0.89
C LEU A 97 8.68 0.28 0.98
N GLY A 98 8.31 0.84 2.14
CA GLY A 98 7.02 1.52 2.33
C GLY A 98 6.86 2.72 1.41
N ILE A 99 7.88 3.57 1.29
CA ILE A 99 7.86 4.74 0.39
C ILE A 99 7.77 4.30 -1.07
N ILE A 100 8.61 3.34 -1.50
CA ILE A 100 8.59 2.83 -2.88
C ILE A 100 7.22 2.26 -3.21
N GLY A 101 6.66 1.42 -2.34
CA GLY A 101 5.35 0.85 -2.58
C GLY A 101 4.21 1.87 -2.55
N GLY A 102 4.32 2.93 -1.75
CA GLY A 102 3.38 4.05 -1.76
C GLY A 102 3.41 4.82 -3.09
N VAL A 103 4.61 5.06 -3.65
CA VAL A 103 4.78 5.64 -4.98
C VAL A 103 4.20 4.71 -6.06
N LEU A 104 4.44 3.41 -5.96
CA LEU A 104 3.86 2.42 -6.88
C LEU A 104 2.32 2.41 -6.81
N ALA A 105 1.73 2.66 -5.64
CA ALA A 105 0.28 2.75 -5.48
C ALA A 105 -0.36 3.92 -6.26
N LEU A 106 0.40 4.94 -6.67
CA LEU A 106 -0.11 6.02 -7.53
C LEU A 106 -0.39 5.56 -8.97
N PHE A 107 0.28 4.49 -9.41
CA PHE A 107 0.06 3.91 -10.74
C PHE A 107 -1.20 3.04 -10.82
N LEU A 108 -1.78 2.65 -9.67
CA LEU A 108 -3.07 1.98 -9.67
C LEU A 108 -4.15 2.94 -10.15
N PRO A 109 -5.14 2.46 -10.92
CA PRO A 109 -6.25 3.29 -11.34
C PRO A 109 -7.13 3.69 -10.14
N GLU A 110 -8.00 4.67 -10.36
CA GLU A 110 -8.96 5.14 -9.38
C GLU A 110 -10.23 4.29 -9.52
N THR A 111 -10.76 3.87 -8.39
CA THR A 111 -11.88 2.90 -8.35
C THR A 111 -13.18 3.55 -7.90
N MET A 112 -13.12 4.77 -7.34
CA MET A 112 -14.28 5.52 -6.89
C MET A 112 -15.25 5.82 -8.04
N ASP A 113 -16.53 5.55 -7.79
CA ASP A 113 -17.63 5.77 -8.74
C ASP A 113 -17.43 5.06 -10.10
N GLN A 114 -16.64 3.97 -10.14
CA GLN A 114 -16.47 3.09 -11.30
C GLN A 114 -17.24 1.78 -11.11
N GLU A 115 -17.75 1.23 -12.22
CA GLU A 115 -18.39 -0.09 -12.21
C GLU A 115 -17.35 -1.21 -12.06
N LEU A 116 -17.70 -2.23 -11.28
CA LEU A 116 -16.84 -3.40 -11.07
C LEU A 116 -16.71 -4.20 -12.38
N PRO A 117 -15.48 -4.51 -12.84
CA PRO A 117 -15.27 -5.22 -14.08
C PRO A 117 -15.85 -6.64 -13.99
N GLN A 118 -16.78 -6.98 -14.87
CA GLN A 118 -17.44 -8.28 -14.87
C GLN A 118 -16.74 -9.25 -15.82
N THR A 119 -16.24 -8.73 -16.94
CA THR A 119 -15.56 -9.50 -17.98
C THR A 119 -14.05 -9.22 -18.01
N MET A 120 -13.30 -10.06 -18.75
CA MET A 120 -11.87 -9.81 -19.00
C MET A 120 -11.64 -8.49 -19.74
N GLN A 121 -12.51 -8.18 -20.71
CA GLN A 121 -12.41 -6.94 -21.49
C GLN A 121 -12.58 -5.71 -20.60
N ASP A 122 -13.58 -5.73 -19.71
CA ASP A 122 -13.80 -4.63 -18.74
C ASP A 122 -12.56 -4.39 -17.87
N GLY A 123 -11.88 -5.47 -17.46
CA GLY A 123 -10.65 -5.39 -16.68
C GLY A 123 -9.47 -4.83 -17.48
N GLU A 124 -9.36 -5.15 -18.77
CA GLU A 124 -8.32 -4.60 -19.66
C GLU A 124 -8.55 -3.12 -19.98
N ASP A 125 -9.81 -2.69 -20.06
CA ASP A 125 -10.18 -1.30 -20.31
C ASP A 125 -10.24 -0.44 -19.03
N PHE A 126 -10.21 -1.07 -17.86
CA PHE A 126 -10.30 -0.41 -16.56
C PHE A 126 -9.17 0.63 -16.36
N GLY A 127 -9.56 1.89 -16.20
CA GLY A 127 -8.63 2.98 -15.90
C GLY A 127 -7.88 3.58 -17.10
N LYS A 128 -8.13 3.13 -18.35
CA LYS A 128 -7.49 3.69 -19.55
C LYS A 128 -7.81 5.17 -19.77
N ASP A 129 -9.04 5.59 -19.47
CA ASP A 129 -9.51 6.97 -19.68
C ASP A 129 -9.20 7.91 -18.50
N GLN A 130 -8.58 7.39 -17.44
CA GLN A 130 -8.34 8.16 -16.23
C GLN A 130 -7.05 8.97 -16.31
N LYS A 131 -7.11 10.24 -15.94
CA LYS A 131 -5.92 11.08 -15.80
C LYS A 131 -5.16 10.71 -14.53
N PHE A 132 -3.83 10.82 -14.58
CA PHE A 132 -2.98 10.47 -13.43
C PHE A 132 -3.29 11.29 -12.16
N PHE A 133 -3.66 12.57 -12.33
CA PHE A 133 -3.98 13.49 -11.23
C PHE A 133 -5.47 13.63 -10.96
N ASP A 134 -6.29 12.62 -11.30
CA ASP A 134 -7.71 12.69 -11.00
C ASP A 134 -7.96 12.53 -9.49
N ILE A 135 -8.66 13.49 -8.89
CA ILE A 135 -8.98 13.53 -7.47
C ILE A 135 -10.50 13.64 -7.35
N PRO A 136 -11.22 12.49 -7.38
CA PRO A 136 -12.68 12.49 -7.40
C PRO A 136 -13.29 13.20 -6.18
N CYS A 137 -12.60 13.20 -5.03
CA CYS A 137 -13.05 13.90 -3.82
C CYS A 137 -13.09 15.44 -3.96
N VAL A 138 -12.27 16.02 -4.84
CA VAL A 138 -12.16 17.49 -5.02
C VAL A 138 -12.95 17.93 -6.25
N ALA A 139 -13.09 17.08 -7.27
CA ALA A 139 -13.79 17.38 -8.51
C ALA A 139 -15.32 17.40 -8.38
N ARG A 140 -15.89 16.99 -7.23
CA ARG A 140 -17.34 17.11 -6.95
C ARG A 140 -17.73 18.57 -6.82
N THR A 141 -17.98 19.22 -7.96
CA THR A 141 -18.92 20.33 -8.01
C THR A 141 -20.30 19.71 -7.74
N PRO A 142 -21.09 20.20 -6.76
CA PRO A 142 -22.40 19.64 -6.49
C PRO A 142 -23.25 19.75 -7.76
N GLU A 143 -23.67 18.60 -8.31
CA GLU A 143 -24.68 18.55 -9.36
C GLU A 143 -25.99 19.09 -8.76
N LYS A 144 -26.59 20.07 -9.44
CA LYS A 144 -27.83 20.74 -9.04
C LYS A 144 -29.05 19.88 -9.32
#